data_AF-A0A267DLW9-F1
#
_entry.id   AF-A0A267DLW9-F1
#
_cell.length_a   1.000
_cell.length_b   1.000
_cell.length_c   1.000
_cell.angle_alpha   90.00
_cell.angle_beta   90.00
_cell.angle_gamma   90.00
#
_symmetry.space_group_name_H-M   'P 1'
#
loop_
_entity.id
_entity.type
_entity.pdbx_description
1 polymer ?
#
loop_
_entity_poly.entity_id
_entity_poly.type
_entity_poly.pdbx_seq_one_letter_code
_entity_poly.pdbx_strand_id
1 'polypeptide(L)'
;MADTLLRLGYSVSIRSNLTKVEIESELDMFCSDARHGSSVVVAFMSHGCLGEVVGFDGESAKESKILKRISKGKRTSRKQQLVIFENCRDPGRWPKSELAFFPDMIVAHSTSPDESSYRMTDRGSRFIQCLCTVLDLFADKCDIASMVPIVNYVVQNATFNLGISQLPWWSVQTSKKFWIRVNEPPQSSRESRQQANSARNQTTNDCRVQVTELLQKMRL
;
A
#
# COMPACT_ATOMS: atom_id res chain seq x y z
N MET A 1 2.92 -2.28 -9.82
CA MET A 1 2.11 -1.26 -9.13
C MET A 1 1.22 -0.49 -10.08
N ALA A 2 1.76 0.26 -11.05
CA ALA A 2 0.94 1.05 -11.99
C ALA A 2 -0.14 0.20 -12.68
N ASP A 3 0.23 -0.94 -13.25
CA ASP A 3 -0.73 -1.84 -13.93
C ASP A 3 -1.81 -2.39 -12.98
N THR A 4 -1.44 -2.73 -11.75
CA THR A 4 -2.40 -3.17 -10.72
C THR A 4 -3.40 -2.06 -10.41
N LEU A 5 -2.93 -0.82 -10.19
CA LEU A 5 -3.80 0.32 -9.91
C LEU A 5 -4.71 0.66 -11.10
N LEU A 6 -4.20 0.57 -12.33
CA LEU A 6 -5.01 0.71 -13.56
C LEU A 6 -6.13 -0.33 -13.62
N ARG A 7 -5.82 -1.62 -13.36
CA ARG A 7 -6.83 -2.70 -13.30
C ARG A 7 -7.87 -2.51 -12.19
N LEU A 8 -7.52 -1.80 -11.12
CA LEU A 8 -8.41 -1.47 -10.02
C LEU A 8 -9.26 -0.21 -10.29
N GLY A 9 -9.06 0.45 -11.43
CA GLY A 9 -9.86 1.60 -11.88
C GLY A 9 -9.27 2.96 -11.50
N TYR A 10 -8.01 3.03 -11.08
CA TYR A 10 -7.32 4.31 -10.85
C TYR A 10 -6.77 4.88 -12.14
N SER A 11 -6.81 6.21 -12.27
CA SER A 11 -5.92 6.93 -13.18
C SER A 11 -4.55 7.06 -12.54
N VAL A 12 -3.48 6.65 -13.24
CA VAL A 12 -2.13 6.59 -12.69
C VAL A 12 -1.22 7.57 -13.41
N SER A 13 -0.51 8.40 -12.63
CA SER A 13 0.59 9.23 -13.10
C SER A 13 1.90 8.82 -12.41
N ILE A 14 2.98 8.78 -13.17
CA ILE A 14 4.32 8.43 -12.66
C ILE A 14 5.21 9.67 -12.72
N ARG A 15 6.02 9.86 -11.69
CA ARG A 15 7.10 10.84 -11.60
C ARG A 15 8.37 10.12 -11.19
N SER A 16 9.50 10.52 -11.74
CA SER A 16 10.78 9.82 -11.55
C SER A 16 11.87 10.83 -11.22
N ASN A 17 12.80 10.41 -10.35
CA ASN A 17 13.99 11.18 -9.97
C ASN A 17 13.67 12.59 -9.46
N LEU A 18 12.58 12.72 -8.70
CA LEU A 18 12.21 14.00 -8.10
C LEU A 18 13.19 14.38 -6.99
N THR A 19 13.63 15.62 -6.99
CA THR A 19 14.26 16.28 -5.85
C THR A 19 13.27 16.44 -4.70
N LYS A 20 13.74 16.72 -3.49
CA LYS A 20 12.86 17.01 -2.34
C LYS A 20 11.83 18.11 -2.65
N VAL A 21 12.24 19.19 -3.31
CA VAL A 21 11.37 20.32 -3.64
C VAL A 21 10.31 19.90 -4.66
N GLU A 22 10.68 19.10 -5.66
CA GLU A 22 9.74 18.58 -6.65
C GLU A 22 8.76 17.56 -6.04
N ILE A 23 9.20 16.71 -5.09
CA ILE A 23 8.29 15.85 -4.32
C ILE A 23 7.21 16.68 -3.63
N GLU A 24 7.61 17.76 -2.96
CA GLU A 24 6.68 18.66 -2.26
C GLU A 24 5.74 19.38 -3.24
N SER A 25 6.25 19.87 -4.37
CA SER A 25 5.46 20.55 -5.40
C SER A 25 4.46 19.63 -6.09
N GLU A 26 4.88 18.41 -6.46
CA GLU A 26 4.01 17.40 -7.07
C GLU A 26 2.90 16.97 -6.11
N LEU A 27 3.20 16.88 -4.81
CA LEU A 27 2.17 16.61 -3.80
C LEU A 27 1.15 17.74 -3.69
N ASP A 28 1.57 19.00 -3.77
CA ASP A 28 0.65 20.15 -3.70
C ASP A 28 -0.26 20.20 -4.95
N MET A 29 0.30 19.91 -6.13
CA MET A 29 -0.46 19.76 -7.38
C MET A 29 -1.44 18.60 -7.30
N PHE A 30 -0.97 17.42 -6.88
CA PHE A 30 -1.81 16.24 -6.67
C PHE A 30 -2.94 16.55 -5.70
N CYS A 31 -2.66 17.13 -4.53
CA CYS A 31 -3.66 17.44 -3.52
C CYS A 31 -4.71 18.47 -3.97
N SER A 32 -4.47 19.17 -5.07
CA SER A 32 -5.35 20.19 -5.65
C SER A 32 -6.11 19.74 -6.90
N ASP A 33 -5.80 18.55 -7.43
CA ASP A 33 -6.39 18.04 -8.67
C ASP A 33 -7.90 17.76 -8.52
N ALA A 34 -8.70 18.37 -9.39
CA ALA A 34 -10.15 18.25 -9.36
C ALA A 34 -10.67 16.87 -9.84
N ARG A 35 -9.82 16.05 -10.45
CA ARG A 35 -10.18 14.75 -11.03
C ARG A 35 -10.29 13.61 -10.00
N HIS A 36 -9.94 13.85 -8.73
CA HIS A 36 -9.96 12.81 -7.70
C HIS A 36 -11.34 12.22 -7.45
N GLY A 37 -11.43 10.89 -7.57
CA GLY A 37 -12.61 10.07 -7.24
C GLY A 37 -12.85 9.89 -5.74
N SER A 38 -13.43 8.79 -5.30
CA SER A 38 -13.73 8.53 -3.88
C SER A 38 -12.51 8.20 -3.02
N SER A 39 -11.40 7.80 -3.66
CA SER A 39 -10.15 7.42 -3.02
C SER A 39 -8.93 7.95 -3.78
N VAL A 40 -7.79 7.98 -3.09
CA VAL A 40 -6.48 8.31 -3.66
C VAL A 40 -5.41 7.34 -3.20
N VAL A 41 -4.44 7.06 -4.06
CA VAL A 41 -3.26 6.25 -3.75
C VAL A 41 -2.01 7.05 -4.09
N VAL A 42 -1.06 7.13 -3.16
CA VAL A 42 0.25 7.77 -3.37
C VAL A 42 1.33 6.78 -2.97
N ALA A 43 2.24 6.46 -3.89
CA ALA A 43 3.33 5.52 -3.63
C ALA A 43 4.68 6.19 -3.83
N PHE A 44 5.54 6.11 -2.82
CA PHE A 44 6.93 6.53 -2.85
C PHE A 44 7.81 5.28 -2.97
N MET A 45 8.66 5.23 -3.98
CA MET A 45 9.65 4.17 -4.18
C MET A 45 11.03 4.83 -4.29
N SER A 46 11.76 4.91 -3.18
CA SER A 46 13.02 5.65 -3.10
C SER A 46 13.97 5.06 -2.04
N HIS A 47 15.14 5.66 -1.88
CA HIS A 47 15.90 5.54 -0.64
C HIS A 47 15.16 6.25 0.50
N GLY A 48 15.48 5.87 1.74
CA GLY A 48 14.84 6.43 2.92
C GLY A 48 15.64 6.12 4.18
N CYS A 49 15.25 6.84 5.22
CA CYS A 49 15.59 6.59 6.61
C CYS A 49 14.28 6.63 7.40
N LEU A 50 14.30 6.27 8.69
CA LEU A 50 13.08 6.28 9.51
C LEU A 50 12.36 7.65 9.48
N GLY A 51 11.17 7.69 8.86
CA GLY A 51 10.34 8.89 8.76
C GLY A 51 10.70 9.85 7.63
N GLU A 52 11.53 9.44 6.67
CA GLU A 52 12.03 10.28 5.59
C GLU A 52 12.07 9.58 4.23
N VAL A 53 11.72 10.32 3.19
CA VAL A 53 11.88 9.93 1.79
C VAL A 53 12.99 10.76 1.18
N VAL A 54 14.04 10.12 0.68
CA VAL A 54 15.19 10.80 0.07
C VAL A 54 14.87 11.14 -1.38
N GLY A 55 15.06 12.40 -1.76
CA GLY A 55 14.96 12.87 -3.14
C GLY A 55 16.21 12.55 -3.96
N PHE A 56 16.12 12.75 -5.27
CA PHE A 56 17.25 12.51 -6.18
C PHE A 56 18.46 13.41 -5.91
N ASP A 57 18.23 14.57 -5.30
CA ASP A 57 19.22 15.52 -4.81
C ASP A 57 19.94 15.05 -3.53
N GLY A 58 19.54 13.91 -2.95
CA GLY A 58 20.04 13.42 -1.67
C GLY A 58 19.39 14.09 -0.45
N GLU A 59 18.48 15.04 -0.67
CA GLU A 59 17.76 15.75 0.39
C GLU A 59 16.50 14.99 0.82
N SER A 60 16.20 15.02 2.11
CA SER A 60 15.05 14.27 2.67
C SER A 60 13.78 15.11 2.81
N ALA A 61 12.66 14.57 2.32
CA ALA A 61 11.31 15.00 2.64
C ALA A 61 10.77 14.21 3.84
N LYS A 62 10.23 14.91 4.85
CA LYS A 62 9.69 14.25 6.06
C LYS A 62 8.34 13.60 5.78
N GLU A 63 8.21 12.32 6.12
CA GLU A 63 6.95 11.58 5.98
C GLU A 63 5.80 12.28 6.69
N SER A 64 6.01 12.83 7.89
CA SER A 64 4.97 13.54 8.62
C SER A 64 4.45 14.78 7.90
N LYS A 65 5.30 15.48 7.12
CA LYS A 65 4.86 16.59 6.27
C LYS A 65 4.11 16.08 5.05
N ILE A 66 4.59 15.02 4.42
CA ILE A 66 3.94 14.35 3.28
C ILE A 66 2.52 13.90 3.66
N LEU A 67 2.39 13.11 4.73
CA LEU A 67 1.12 12.59 5.24
C LEU A 67 0.17 13.73 5.62
N LYS A 68 0.67 14.78 6.28
CA LYS A 68 -0.14 15.96 6.61
C LYS A 68 -0.64 16.69 5.36
N ARG A 69 0.20 16.85 4.32
CA ARG A 69 -0.21 17.47 3.04
C ARG A 69 -1.33 16.67 2.38
N ILE A 70 -1.17 15.34 2.29
CA ILE A 70 -2.18 14.44 1.68
C ILE A 70 -3.48 14.46 2.50
N SER A 71 -3.40 14.32 3.83
CA SER A 71 -4.56 14.28 4.72
C SER A 71 -5.37 15.58 4.68
N LYS A 72 -4.69 16.73 4.62
CA LYS A 72 -5.31 18.07 4.62
C LYS A 72 -5.44 18.71 3.24
N GLY A 73 -5.18 17.97 2.17
CA GLY A 73 -5.21 18.50 0.82
C GLY A 73 -6.61 18.95 0.38
N LYS A 74 -6.67 19.97 -0.46
CA LYS A 74 -7.92 20.62 -0.91
C LYS A 74 -8.90 19.63 -1.55
N ARG A 75 -8.38 18.70 -2.35
CA ARG A 75 -9.13 17.70 -3.09
C ARG A 75 -8.89 16.28 -2.61
N THR A 76 -8.03 16.05 -1.62
CA THR A 76 -7.76 14.72 -1.07
C THR A 76 -8.38 14.53 0.32
N SER A 77 -8.60 15.59 1.09
CA SER A 77 -9.22 15.52 2.41
C SER A 77 -10.61 14.87 2.37
N ARG A 78 -10.92 14.06 3.40
CA ARG A 78 -12.17 13.28 3.54
C ARG A 78 -12.41 12.21 2.46
N LYS A 79 -11.39 11.88 1.67
CA LYS A 79 -11.39 10.70 0.79
C LYS A 79 -10.66 9.56 1.48
N GLN A 80 -10.89 8.32 1.05
CA GLN A 80 -10.06 7.19 1.49
C GLN A 80 -8.66 7.33 0.89
N GLN A 81 -7.61 7.23 1.69
CA GLN A 81 -6.24 7.50 1.27
C GLN A 81 -5.37 6.27 1.56
N LEU A 82 -4.65 5.78 0.55
CA LEU A 82 -3.60 4.77 0.73
C LEU A 82 -2.26 5.42 0.39
N VAL A 83 -1.39 5.54 1.39
CA VAL A 83 -0.03 6.07 1.20
C VAL A 83 0.95 4.92 1.39
N ILE A 84 1.82 4.70 0.41
CA ILE A 84 2.74 3.57 0.37
C ILE A 84 4.16 4.10 0.37
N PHE A 85 5.00 3.60 1.28
CA PHE A 85 6.43 3.87 1.34
C PHE A 85 7.21 2.58 1.10
N GLU A 86 7.85 2.50 -0.05
CA GLU A 86 8.86 1.50 -0.38
C GLU A 86 10.23 2.18 -0.28
N ASN A 87 10.81 2.11 0.92
CA ASN A 87 12.12 2.67 1.25
C ASN A 87 12.70 1.95 2.48
N CYS A 88 14.03 2.02 2.65
CA CYS A 88 14.64 1.60 3.91
C CYS A 88 14.21 2.52 5.05
N ARG A 89 14.26 1.98 6.27
CA ARG A 89 13.95 2.72 7.50
C ARG A 89 15.12 2.68 8.49
N ASP A 90 16.27 2.15 8.07
CA ASP A 90 17.55 2.16 8.80
C ASP A 90 18.63 2.99 8.08
N PRO A 91 19.58 3.61 8.82
CA PRO A 91 19.47 3.98 10.23
C PRO A 91 18.53 5.18 10.40
N GLY A 92 17.85 5.29 11.54
CA GLY A 92 16.93 6.39 11.75
C GLY A 92 16.65 6.73 13.21
N ARG A 93 15.97 7.86 13.41
CA ARG A 93 15.45 8.25 14.72
C ARG A 93 13.93 8.28 14.66
N TRP A 94 13.31 7.64 15.64
CA TRP A 94 11.86 7.63 15.82
C TRP A 94 11.28 9.06 15.73
N PRO A 95 10.43 9.34 14.73
CA PRO A 95 9.88 10.66 14.55
C PRO A 95 8.84 10.93 15.64
N LYS A 96 8.99 12.05 16.36
CA LYS A 96 8.03 12.52 17.38
C LYS A 96 6.57 12.63 16.89
N SER A 97 6.37 12.64 15.58
CA SER A 97 5.08 12.78 14.89
C SER A 97 4.37 11.46 14.58
N GLU A 98 4.89 10.30 14.98
CA GLU A 98 4.25 8.99 14.73
C GLU A 98 2.86 8.83 15.37
N LEU A 99 2.54 9.67 16.37
CA LEU A 99 1.23 9.69 17.02
C LEU A 99 0.21 10.59 16.29
N ALA A 100 0.56 11.14 15.12
CA ALA A 100 -0.36 11.99 14.37
C ALA A 100 -1.52 11.16 13.80
N PHE A 101 -2.74 11.63 14.08
CA PHE A 101 -3.96 11.06 13.53
C PHE A 101 -4.31 11.72 12.18
N PHE A 102 -4.37 10.91 11.13
CA PHE A 102 -4.77 11.25 9.76
C PHE A 102 -6.04 10.45 9.41
N PRO A 103 -7.24 11.04 9.55
CA PRO A 103 -8.48 10.33 9.34
C PRO A 103 -8.61 9.82 7.89
N ASP A 104 -9.15 8.60 7.76
CA ASP A 104 -9.41 7.90 6.50
C ASP A 104 -8.14 7.59 5.68
N MET A 105 -6.99 7.57 6.35
CA MET A 105 -5.70 7.20 5.77
C MET A 105 -5.24 5.82 6.24
N ILE A 106 -4.78 5.02 5.30
CA ILE A 106 -3.97 3.82 5.54
C ILE A 106 -2.56 4.11 5.03
N VAL A 107 -1.58 3.94 5.90
CA VAL A 107 -0.16 4.09 5.55
C VAL A 107 0.49 2.71 5.57
N ALA A 108 1.16 2.36 4.49
CA ALA A 108 1.84 1.09 4.32
C ALA A 108 3.34 1.33 4.11
N HIS A 109 4.16 0.90 5.07
CA HIS A 109 5.61 0.88 4.94
C HIS A 109 6.05 -0.52 4.56
N SER A 110 6.98 -0.62 3.62
CA SER A 110 7.48 -1.90 3.12
C SER A 110 8.21 -2.74 4.18
N THR A 111 8.69 -2.11 5.25
CA THR A 111 9.46 -2.74 6.32
C THR A 111 9.20 -2.09 7.68
N SER A 112 9.61 -2.77 8.76
CA SER A 112 9.46 -2.26 10.13
C SER A 112 10.40 -1.07 10.36
N PRO A 113 10.14 -0.25 11.38
CA PRO A 113 11.09 0.76 11.82
C PRO A 113 12.48 0.14 12.08
N ASP A 114 13.53 0.88 11.73
CA ASP A 114 14.93 0.45 11.89
C ASP A 114 15.30 -0.83 11.10
N GLU A 115 14.55 -1.16 10.04
CA GLU A 115 14.84 -2.28 9.13
C GLU A 115 15.02 -1.82 7.66
N SER A 116 15.69 -2.68 6.87
CA SER A 116 15.91 -2.47 5.44
C SER A 116 14.71 -2.95 4.62
N SER A 117 14.49 -2.33 3.46
CA SER A 117 13.53 -2.80 2.46
C SER A 117 14.26 -3.42 1.27
N TYR A 118 13.90 -4.65 0.89
CA TYR A 118 14.66 -5.43 -0.08
C TYR A 118 14.04 -5.42 -1.48
N ARG A 119 14.93 -5.22 -2.46
CA ARG A 119 14.61 -5.20 -3.90
C ARG A 119 15.53 -6.13 -4.67
N MET A 120 14.97 -6.95 -5.54
CA MET A 120 15.73 -7.68 -6.55
C MET A 120 15.82 -6.86 -7.84
N THR A 121 16.97 -6.91 -8.51
CA THR A 121 17.24 -6.10 -9.70
C THR A 121 16.36 -6.46 -10.89
N ASP A 122 16.01 -7.73 -11.03
CA ASP A 122 15.21 -8.31 -12.11
C ASP A 122 13.70 -8.36 -11.79
N ARG A 123 13.32 -8.52 -10.51
CA ARG A 123 11.93 -8.69 -10.08
C ARG A 123 11.30 -7.48 -9.41
N GLY A 124 12.10 -6.51 -8.96
CA GLY A 124 11.61 -5.35 -8.21
C GLY A 124 11.49 -5.61 -6.70
N SER A 125 10.74 -4.74 -6.00
CA SER A 125 10.64 -4.78 -4.53
C SER A 125 9.86 -6.00 -4.07
N ARG A 126 10.37 -6.69 -3.04
CA ARG A 126 9.67 -7.80 -2.39
C ARG A 126 8.28 -7.36 -1.93
N PHE A 127 8.18 -6.25 -1.21
CA PHE A 127 6.92 -5.74 -0.70
C PHE A 127 5.96 -5.31 -1.81
N ILE A 128 6.41 -4.54 -2.79
CA ILE A 128 5.55 -4.04 -3.88
C ILE A 128 5.00 -5.19 -4.71
N GLN A 129 5.80 -6.22 -5.00
CA GLN A 129 5.32 -7.40 -5.72
C GLN A 129 4.26 -8.16 -4.92
N CYS A 130 4.51 -8.42 -3.63
CA CYS A 130 3.54 -9.07 -2.75
C CYS A 130 2.23 -8.25 -2.64
N LEU A 131 2.34 -6.94 -2.44
CA LEU A 131 1.20 -6.05 -2.30
C LEU A 131 0.36 -6.03 -3.58
N CYS A 132 0.96 -5.82 -4.75
CA CYS A 132 0.25 -5.83 -6.03
C CYS A 132 -0.49 -7.15 -6.24
N THR A 133 0.19 -8.24 -5.94
CA THR A 133 -0.35 -9.59 -6.06
C THR A 133 -1.56 -9.83 -5.16
N VAL A 134 -1.50 -9.41 -3.89
CA VAL A 134 -2.64 -9.52 -2.96
C VAL A 134 -3.78 -8.61 -3.40
N LEU A 135 -3.49 -7.38 -3.84
CA LEU A 135 -4.51 -6.47 -4.37
C LEU A 135 -5.24 -7.09 -5.57
N ASP A 136 -4.51 -7.65 -6.54
CA ASP A 136 -5.10 -8.27 -7.73
C ASP A 136 -6.01 -9.47 -7.39
N LEU A 137 -5.69 -10.25 -6.33
CA LEU A 137 -6.47 -11.42 -5.93
C LEU A 137 -7.65 -11.12 -4.98
N PHE A 138 -7.50 -10.11 -4.12
CA PHE A 138 -8.40 -9.90 -2.99
C PHE A 138 -9.21 -8.60 -3.07
N ALA A 139 -8.97 -7.71 -4.04
CA ALA A 139 -9.67 -6.42 -4.15
C ALA A 139 -11.21 -6.52 -4.20
N ASP A 140 -11.74 -7.64 -4.71
CA ASP A 140 -13.19 -7.90 -4.77
C ASP A 140 -13.73 -8.65 -3.53
N LYS A 141 -12.83 -9.13 -2.67
CA LYS A 141 -13.17 -10.03 -1.56
C LYS A 141 -13.16 -9.34 -0.21
N CYS A 142 -12.24 -8.41 0.01
CA CYS A 142 -12.14 -7.67 1.28
C CYS A 142 -11.51 -6.29 1.11
N ASP A 143 -11.64 -5.47 2.16
CA ASP A 143 -11.04 -4.15 2.23
C ASP A 143 -9.53 -4.22 2.54
N ILE A 144 -8.80 -3.12 2.31
CA ILE A 144 -7.34 -3.08 2.49
C ILE A 144 -6.91 -3.48 3.91
N ALA A 145 -7.63 -3.08 4.95
CA ALA A 145 -7.24 -3.43 6.33
C ALA A 145 -7.32 -4.95 6.56
N SER A 146 -8.32 -5.61 5.95
CA SER A 146 -8.44 -7.07 5.96
C SER A 146 -7.34 -7.77 5.15
N MET A 147 -6.71 -7.10 4.18
CA MET A 147 -5.59 -7.65 3.40
C MET A 147 -4.24 -7.56 4.12
N VAL A 148 -4.07 -6.64 5.08
CA VAL A 148 -2.81 -6.44 5.83
C VAL A 148 -2.18 -7.75 6.33
N PRO A 149 -2.89 -8.64 7.05
CA PRO A 149 -2.27 -9.90 7.50
C PRO A 149 -1.87 -10.82 6.34
N ILE A 150 -2.59 -10.79 5.20
CA ILE A 150 -2.26 -11.56 4.01
C ILE A 150 -0.97 -11.02 3.39
N VAL A 151 -0.87 -9.70 3.21
CA VAL A 151 0.36 -9.06 2.70
C VAL A 151 1.54 -9.38 3.61
N ASN A 152 1.38 -9.23 4.93
CA ASN A 152 2.46 -9.53 5.88
C ASN A 152 2.91 -10.99 5.81
N TYR A 153 1.97 -11.93 5.69
CA TYR A 153 2.29 -13.35 5.56
C TYR A 153 3.04 -13.64 4.26
N VAL A 154 2.55 -13.12 3.12
CA VAL A 154 3.15 -13.33 1.81
C VAL A 154 4.54 -12.70 1.74
N VAL A 155 4.72 -11.48 2.27
CA VAL A 155 6.03 -10.83 2.31
C VAL A 155 7.02 -11.65 3.12
N GLN A 156 6.68 -12.11 4.33
CA GLN A 156 7.58 -12.91 5.16
C GLN A 156 7.96 -14.26 4.50
N ASN A 157 7.01 -14.90 3.82
CA ASN A 157 7.17 -16.28 3.31
C ASN A 157 7.58 -16.37 1.85
N ALA A 158 7.55 -15.28 1.09
CA ALA A 158 8.00 -15.28 -0.29
C ALA A 158 9.51 -15.54 -0.32
N THR A 159 9.94 -16.62 -0.96
CA THR A 159 11.33 -17.06 -1.02
C THR A 159 12.10 -16.25 -2.05
N PHE A 160 12.42 -15.00 -1.70
CA PHE A 160 13.39 -14.21 -2.44
C PHE A 160 14.80 -14.61 -1.99
N ASN A 161 15.22 -15.87 -2.25
CA ASN A 161 16.58 -16.46 -2.17
C ASN A 161 17.65 -15.94 -1.17
N LEU A 162 17.29 -15.27 -0.08
CA LEU A 162 18.27 -14.56 0.77
C LEU A 162 18.26 -14.96 2.24
N GLY A 163 17.28 -15.76 2.70
CA GLY A 163 17.14 -16.05 4.14
C GLY A 163 16.85 -14.81 5.00
N ILE A 164 16.55 -13.68 4.36
CA ILE A 164 16.29 -12.39 4.98
C ILE A 164 14.79 -12.26 5.28
N SER A 165 14.47 -11.92 6.52
CA SER A 165 13.11 -11.55 6.93
C SER A 165 12.81 -10.09 6.59
N GLN A 166 11.59 -9.80 6.15
CA GLN A 166 11.08 -8.44 5.98
C GLN A 166 9.62 -8.46 6.43
N LEU A 167 9.24 -7.53 7.31
CA LEU A 167 7.88 -7.40 7.81
C LEU A 167 7.35 -6.00 7.49
N PRO A 168 6.29 -5.86 6.68
CA PRO A 168 5.70 -4.56 6.44
C PRO A 168 5.04 -3.99 7.70
N TRP A 169 5.09 -2.67 7.86
CA TRP A 169 4.46 -1.95 8.95
C TRP A 169 3.29 -1.11 8.44
N TRP A 170 2.19 -1.09 9.17
CA TRP A 170 0.95 -0.45 8.72
C TRP A 170 0.37 0.46 9.80
N SER A 171 -0.09 1.64 9.39
CA SER A 171 -0.99 2.48 10.18
C SER A 171 -2.36 2.49 9.52
N VAL A 172 -3.39 1.99 10.21
CA VAL A 172 -4.76 1.89 9.68
C VAL A 172 -5.65 2.85 10.47
N GLN A 173 -5.98 4.00 9.89
CA GLN A 173 -6.71 5.09 10.57
C GLN A 173 -8.01 5.43 9.83
N THR A 174 -8.75 4.41 9.41
CA THR A 174 -10.00 4.57 8.68
C THR A 174 -11.23 4.23 9.52
N SER A 175 -12.28 5.02 9.34
CA SER A 175 -13.58 4.81 9.99
C SER A 175 -14.50 3.85 9.20
N LYS A 176 -14.16 3.56 7.95
CA LYS A 176 -14.97 2.77 7.01
C LYS A 176 -14.11 1.71 6.33
N LYS A 177 -14.75 0.68 5.77
CA LYS A 177 -14.06 -0.30 4.94
C LYS A 177 -13.55 0.36 3.65
N PHE A 178 -12.24 0.34 3.46
CA PHE A 178 -11.60 0.83 2.23
C PHE A 178 -11.53 -0.28 1.19
N TRP A 179 -12.58 -0.38 0.37
CA TRP A 179 -12.57 -1.20 -0.84
C TRP A 179 -11.78 -0.49 -1.94
N ILE A 180 -10.66 -1.10 -2.37
CA ILE A 180 -9.72 -0.41 -3.26
C ILE A 180 -10.23 -0.29 -4.69
N ARG A 181 -11.05 -1.24 -5.16
CA ARG A 181 -11.59 -1.23 -6.52
C ARG A 181 -12.61 -0.11 -6.67
N VAL A 182 -12.43 0.72 -7.69
CA VAL A 182 -13.27 1.90 -7.96
C VAL A 182 -14.56 1.54 -8.71
N ASN A 183 -14.57 0.40 -9.42
CA ASN A 183 -15.74 -0.13 -10.12
C ASN A 183 -16.42 -1.22 -9.27
N GLU A 184 -17.75 -1.22 -9.19
CA GLU A 184 -18.46 -2.36 -8.61
C GLU A 184 -18.09 -3.66 -9.35
N PRO A 185 -17.98 -4.81 -8.66
CA PRO A 185 -17.98 -6.09 -9.35
C PRO A 185 -19.27 -6.19 -10.19
N PRO A 186 -19.25 -6.88 -11.35
CA PRO A 186 -20.46 -7.17 -12.10
C PRO A 186 -21.52 -7.73 -11.15
N GLN A 187 -22.77 -7.25 -11.24
CA GLN A 187 -23.88 -7.68 -10.39
C GLN A 187 -24.15 -9.19 -10.55
N SER A 188 -23.43 -10.02 -9.80
CA SER A 188 -23.71 -11.45 -9.66
C SER A 188 -23.43 -11.90 -8.24
N SER A 189 -24.08 -11.28 -7.25
CA SER A 189 -24.31 -11.90 -5.93
C SER A 189 -25.16 -10.99 -5.05
N ARG A 190 -26.44 -10.82 -5.40
CA ARG A 190 -27.49 -10.57 -4.40
C ARG A 190 -28.20 -11.88 -4.11
N GLU A 191 -27.52 -12.81 -3.47
CA GLU A 191 -28.15 -14.01 -2.94
C GLU A 191 -27.97 -14.06 -1.41
N SER A 192 -29.09 -13.78 -0.74
CA SER A 192 -29.60 -14.45 0.47
C SER A 192 -28.65 -14.68 1.66
N ARG A 193 -28.87 -13.91 2.73
CA ARG A 193 -28.23 -13.99 4.06
C ARG A 193 -28.51 -15.28 4.88
N GLN A 194 -28.61 -16.46 4.28
CA GLN A 194 -28.90 -17.71 5.03
C GLN A 194 -27.90 -18.86 4.87
N GLN A 195 -26.73 -18.67 4.23
CA GLN A 195 -25.68 -19.71 4.12
C GLN A 195 -24.34 -19.33 4.77
N ALA A 196 -24.37 -18.56 5.86
CA ALA A 196 -23.19 -17.89 6.40
C ALA A 196 -22.10 -18.81 7.02
N ASN A 197 -22.39 -20.07 7.36
CA ASN A 197 -21.44 -20.94 8.05
C ASN A 197 -20.75 -21.98 7.13
N SER A 198 -21.45 -22.51 6.12
CA SER A 198 -20.85 -23.41 5.11
C SER A 198 -19.98 -22.64 4.11
N ALA A 199 -20.49 -21.50 3.62
CA ALA A 199 -19.77 -20.63 2.69
C ALA A 199 -18.48 -20.08 3.29
N ARG A 200 -18.43 -19.85 4.61
CA ARG A 200 -17.25 -19.33 5.33
C ARG A 200 -16.11 -20.34 5.40
N ASN A 201 -16.40 -21.63 5.54
CA ASN A 201 -15.37 -22.68 5.50
C ASN A 201 -14.89 -22.97 4.07
N GLN A 202 -15.76 -22.80 3.07
CA GLN A 202 -15.37 -22.89 1.66
C GLN A 202 -14.52 -21.70 1.22
N THR A 203 -14.84 -20.47 1.64
CA THR A 203 -14.02 -19.27 1.35
C THR A 203 -12.68 -19.27 2.09
N THR A 204 -12.60 -19.80 3.31
CA THR A 204 -11.30 -19.91 4.01
C THR A 204 -10.40 -20.96 3.37
N ASN A 205 -10.93 -22.09 2.91
CA ASN A 205 -10.18 -23.07 2.14
C ASN A 205 -9.73 -22.49 0.79
N ASP A 206 -10.59 -21.77 0.08
CA ASP A 206 -10.26 -21.09 -1.17
C ASP A 206 -9.17 -20.02 -0.99
N CYS A 207 -9.24 -19.24 0.09
CA CYS A 207 -8.20 -18.26 0.44
C CYS A 207 -6.86 -18.94 0.78
N ARG A 208 -6.86 -20.04 1.55
CA ARG A 208 -5.63 -20.79 1.86
C ARG A 208 -5.02 -21.43 0.61
N VAL A 209 -5.83 -21.98 -0.28
CA VAL A 209 -5.37 -22.53 -1.57
C VAL A 209 -4.78 -21.40 -2.42
N GLN A 210 -5.47 -20.27 -2.56
CA GLN A 210 -4.97 -19.12 -3.30
C GLN A 210 -3.66 -18.57 -2.73
N VAL A 211 -3.53 -18.46 -1.40
CA VAL A 211 -2.28 -18.04 -0.75
C VAL A 211 -1.17 -19.08 -0.95
N THR A 212 -1.49 -20.38 -0.96
CA THR A 212 -0.50 -21.45 -1.21
C THR A 212 -0.03 -21.44 -2.66
N GLU A 213 -0.95 -21.34 -3.62
CA GLU A 213 -0.65 -21.15 -5.04
C GLU A 213 0.13 -19.85 -5.28
N LEU A 214 -0.16 -18.80 -4.49
CA LEU A 214 0.56 -17.55 -4.54
C LEU A 214 2.01 -17.72 -4.13
N LEU A 215 2.26 -18.37 -2.99
CA LEU A 215 3.60 -18.66 -2.54
C LEU A 215 4.35 -19.55 -3.54
N GLN A 216 3.65 -20.45 -4.24
CA GLN A 216 4.23 -21.24 -5.33
C GLN A 216 4.59 -20.38 -6.56
N LYS A 217 3.73 -19.45 -6.97
CA LYS A 217 4.01 -18.49 -8.06
C LYS A 217 5.16 -17.54 -7.73
N MET A 218 5.32 -17.20 -6.45
CA MET A 218 6.40 -16.35 -5.94
C MET A 218 7.70 -17.12 -5.64
N ARG A 219 7.69 -18.45 -5.77
CA ARG A 219 8.85 -19.36 -5.60
C ARG A 219 9.64 -19.61 -6.90
N LEU A 220 9.19 -19.06 -8.02
CA LEU A 220 9.89 -19.13 -9.31
C LEU A 220 10.91 -18.01 -9.41
#